data_AF-A0A8J6YYN1-F1
#
_entry.id   AF-A0A8J6YYN1-F1
#
_cell.length_a   1.000
_cell.length_b   1.000
_cell.length_c   1.000
_cell.angle_alpha   90.00
_cell.angle_beta   90.00
_cell.angle_gamma   90.00
#
_symmetry.space_group_name_H-M   'P 1'
#
loop_
_entity.id
_entity.type
_entity.pdbx_description
1 polymer ?
#
loop_
_entity_poly.entity_id
_entity_poly.type
_entity_poly.pdbx_seq_one_letter_code
_entity_poly.pdbx_strand_id
1 'polypeptide(L)'
;MPKVILHKGGTTYEDEVDPNTNLVVRAGIRKFPYPNLAYKCGMGKCATCSCRILGGAEHLEAPNWKEKRQLGDKLEDGYRLVCQLWITEDIELAQDA
;
A
#
# COMPACT_ATOMS: atom_id res chain seq x y z
N MET A 1 -12.35 -11.78 4.46
CA MET A 1 -10.92 -11.42 4.51
C MET A 1 -10.64 -10.71 3.21
N PRO A 2 -10.18 -9.45 3.22
CA PRO A 2 -9.91 -8.73 1.99
C PRO A 2 -8.81 -9.39 1.16
N LYS A 3 -9.05 -9.50 -0.15
CA LYS A 3 -8.07 -9.93 -1.15
C LYS A 3 -7.16 -8.76 -1.49
N VAL A 4 -5.85 -8.99 -1.42
CA VAL A 4 -4.83 -7.99 -1.74
C VAL A 4 -4.03 -8.45 -2.94
N ILE A 5 -4.01 -7.65 -4.00
CA ILE A 5 -3.23 -7.90 -5.22
C ILE A 5 -2.11 -6.85 -5.30
N LEU A 6 -0.85 -7.30 -5.35
CA LEU A 6 0.34 -6.48 -5.51
C LEU A 6 1.01 -6.78 -6.85
N HIS A 7 1.10 -5.77 -7.71
CA HIS A 7 1.93 -5.80 -8.92
C HIS A 7 3.29 -5.18 -8.66
N LYS A 8 4.36 -5.92 -8.97
CA LYS A 8 5.73 -5.42 -8.87
C LYS A 8 6.68 -6.15 -9.80
N GLY A 9 7.50 -5.40 -10.54
CA GLY A 9 8.55 -5.96 -11.40
C GLY A 9 8.01 -6.95 -12.44
N GLY A 10 6.82 -6.71 -12.98
CA GLY A 10 6.14 -7.61 -13.92
C GLY A 10 5.56 -8.88 -13.30
N THR A 11 5.60 -9.03 -11.98
CA THR A 11 5.01 -10.15 -11.24
C THR A 11 3.80 -9.67 -10.45
N THR A 12 2.75 -10.49 -10.42
CA THR A 12 1.56 -10.27 -9.59
C THR A 12 1.59 -11.23 -8.42
N TYR A 13 1.43 -10.69 -7.21
CA TYR A 13 1.34 -11.43 -5.97
C TYR A 13 -0.03 -11.20 -5.35
N GLU A 14 -0.71 -12.27 -4.93
CA GLU A 14 -2.02 -12.18 -4.31
C GLU A 14 -2.10 -13.04 -3.05
N ASP A 15 -2.80 -12.53 -2.05
CA ASP A 15 -3.15 -13.27 -0.83
C ASP A 15 -4.34 -12.58 -0.14
N GLU A 16 -4.98 -13.30 0.78
CA GLU A 16 -5.98 -12.73 1.68
C GLU A 16 -5.32 -12.26 2.98
N VAL A 17 -5.80 -11.14 3.52
CA VAL A 17 -5.34 -10.62 4.81
C VAL A 17 -6.49 -10.48 5.80
N ASP A 18 -6.16 -10.42 7.08
CA ASP A 18 -7.15 -10.10 8.11
C ASP A 18 -7.68 -8.66 7.87
N PRO A 19 -8.98 -8.40 8.01
CA PRO A 19 -9.50 -7.03 7.94
C PRO A 19 -8.82 -6.10 8.94
N ASN A 20 -8.82 -4.81 8.65
CA ASN A 20 -8.15 -3.78 9.45
C ASN A 20 -6.64 -4.06 9.63
N THR A 21 -5.99 -4.42 8.52
CA THR A 21 -4.56 -4.73 8.46
C THR A 21 -3.75 -3.58 7.86
N ASN A 22 -2.52 -3.38 8.35
CA ASN A 22 -1.53 -2.57 7.64
C ASN A 22 -0.51 -3.45 6.89
N LEU A 23 -0.39 -3.28 5.56
CA LEU A 23 0.47 -4.14 4.73
C LEU A 23 1.97 -3.96 5.01
N VAL A 24 2.41 -2.76 5.40
CA VAL A 24 3.82 -2.53 5.76
C VAL A 24 4.16 -3.19 7.10
N VAL A 25 3.23 -3.17 8.07
CA VAL A 25 3.39 -3.90 9.34
C VAL A 25 3.48 -5.41 9.07
N ARG A 26 2.59 -5.97 8.24
CA ARG A 26 2.65 -7.39 7.85
C ARG A 26 3.96 -7.76 7.18
N ALA A 27 4.41 -6.95 6.22
CA ALA A 27 5.69 -7.17 5.58
C ALA A 27 6.86 -7.12 6.58
N GLY A 28 6.80 -6.20 7.55
CA GLY A 28 7.75 -6.07 8.66
C GLY A 28 7.88 -7.32 9.54
N ILE A 29 6.77 -8.04 9.75
CA ILE A 29 6.74 -9.32 10.49
C ILE A 29 6.87 -10.54 9.57
N ARG A 30 7.37 -10.34 8.34
CA ARG A 30 7.66 -11.39 7.34
C ARG A 30 6.42 -12.19 6.90
N LYS A 31 5.24 -11.58 6.95
CA LYS A 31 4.02 -12.09 6.33
C LYS A 31 3.79 -11.40 4.99
N PHE A 32 2.93 -11.97 4.14
CA PHE A 32 2.49 -11.31 2.90
C PHE A 32 2.12 -9.84 3.18
N PRO A 33 2.63 -8.87 2.38
CA PRO A 33 3.33 -9.04 1.08
C PRO A 33 4.87 -9.13 1.13
N TYR A 34 5.50 -9.53 2.24
CA TYR A 34 6.95 -9.80 2.28
C TYR A 34 7.34 -10.98 1.35
N PRO A 35 8.51 -10.94 0.67
CA PRO A 35 9.49 -9.84 0.59
C PRO A 35 9.19 -8.84 -0.54
N ASN A 36 8.00 -8.92 -1.14
CA ASN A 36 7.69 -8.28 -2.41
C ASN A 36 7.37 -6.80 -2.26
N LEU A 37 6.76 -6.34 -1.16
CA LEU A 37 6.55 -4.91 -0.92
C LEU A 37 7.83 -4.22 -0.42
N ALA A 38 8.29 -3.18 -1.13
CA ALA A 38 9.38 -2.33 -0.64
C ALA A 38 8.83 -1.34 0.39
N TYR A 39 9.55 -1.22 1.51
CA TYR A 39 9.27 -0.26 2.57
C TYR A 39 10.57 0.11 3.28
N LYS A 40 10.54 1.22 4.03
CA LYS A 40 11.69 1.67 4.82
C LYS A 40 11.29 2.16 6.21
N CYS A 41 10.53 3.27 6.29
CA CYS A 41 10.28 3.92 7.58
C CYS A 41 9.02 3.47 8.32
N GLY A 42 8.00 2.94 7.64
CA GLY A 42 6.71 2.56 8.23
C GLY A 42 5.88 3.69 8.87
N MET A 43 6.31 4.96 8.76
CA MET A 43 5.76 6.08 9.55
C MET A 43 5.29 7.28 8.71
N GLY A 44 5.30 7.18 7.38
CA GLY A 44 5.00 8.30 6.47
C GLY A 44 6.11 9.36 6.41
N LYS A 45 7.35 9.01 6.77
CA LYS A 45 8.54 9.90 6.72
C LYS A 45 9.33 9.78 5.41
N CYS A 46 9.06 8.76 4.60
CA CYS A 46 9.64 8.55 3.27
C CYS A 46 8.56 8.07 2.30
N ALA A 47 8.90 7.98 1.02
CA ALA A 47 8.01 7.50 -0.05
C ALA A 47 8.34 6.09 -0.57
N THR A 48 9.22 5.32 0.09
CA THR A 48 9.63 3.97 -0.39
C THR A 48 8.46 2.98 -0.51
N CYS A 49 7.45 3.07 0.34
CA CYS A 49 6.24 2.24 0.25
C CYS A 49 5.14 2.89 -0.60
N SER A 50 5.49 3.81 -1.50
CA SER A 50 4.54 4.41 -2.43
C SER A 50 4.03 3.34 -3.39
N CYS A 51 2.73 3.26 -3.56
CA CYS A 51 2.09 2.38 -4.53
C CYS A 51 0.93 3.12 -5.20
N ARG A 52 0.73 2.87 -6.49
CA ARG A 52 -0.45 3.33 -7.21
C ARG A 52 -1.61 2.38 -6.91
N ILE A 53 -2.75 2.92 -6.50
CA ILE A 53 -3.96 2.11 -6.28
C ILE A 53 -4.64 1.93 -7.65
N LEU A 54 -4.84 0.67 -8.04
CA LEU A 54 -5.50 0.30 -9.30
C LEU A 54 -6.98 -0.05 -9.08
N GLY A 55 -7.34 -0.53 -7.88
CA GLY A 55 -8.70 -0.85 -7.49
C GLY A 55 -8.90 -0.82 -5.97
N GLY A 56 -10.12 -0.54 -5.51
CA GLY A 56 -10.49 -0.46 -4.09
C GLY A 56 -10.14 0.88 -3.42
N ALA A 57 -9.84 1.93 -4.20
CA ALA A 57 -9.51 3.25 -3.66
C ALA A 57 -10.68 3.93 -2.94
N GLU A 58 -11.91 3.62 -3.35
CA GLU A 58 -13.16 4.12 -2.78
C GLU A 58 -13.38 3.67 -1.32
N HIS A 59 -12.72 2.59 -0.91
CA HIS A 59 -12.78 2.07 0.46
C HIS A 59 -11.69 2.65 1.37
N LEU A 60 -10.77 3.44 0.81
CA LEU A 60 -9.67 4.02 1.57
C LEU A 60 -10.07 5.34 2.20
N GLU A 61 -9.53 5.59 3.39
CA GLU A 61 -9.57 6.92 4.00
C GLU A 61 -8.89 7.95 3.10
N ALA A 62 -9.35 9.20 3.20
CA ALA A 62 -8.77 10.33 2.48
C ALA A 62 -7.26 10.47 2.82
N PRO A 63 -6.42 10.89 1.86
CA PRO A 63 -4.99 11.05 2.09
C PRO A 63 -4.69 11.95 3.29
N ASN A 64 -3.91 11.43 4.23
CA ASN A 64 -3.56 12.19 5.42
C ASN A 64 -2.46 13.24 5.13
N TRP A 65 -2.17 14.12 6.10
CA TRP A 65 -1.20 15.19 5.91
C TRP A 65 0.23 14.71 5.56
N LYS A 66 0.62 13.51 6.00
CA LYS A 66 1.93 12.94 5.68
C LYS A 66 1.98 12.49 4.23
N GLU A 67 0.90 11.86 3.74
CA GLU A 67 0.78 11.49 2.33
C GLU A 67 0.83 12.73 1.45
N LYS A 68 0.05 13.78 1.78
CA LYS A 68 0.09 15.08 1.08
C LYS A 68 1.50 15.66 1.02
N ARG A 69 2.23 15.61 2.14
CA ARG A 69 3.60 16.11 2.21
C ARG A 69 4.60 15.29 1.38
N GLN A 70 4.47 13.96 1.35
CA GLN A 70 5.48 13.08 0.72
C GLN A 70 5.21 12.79 -0.75
N LEU A 71 3.94 12.76 -1.16
CA LEU A 71 3.52 12.40 -2.50
C LEU A 71 3.20 13.62 -3.37
N GLY A 72 2.71 14.72 -2.78
CA GLY A 72 2.29 15.89 -3.54
C GLY A 72 1.33 15.52 -4.67
N ASP A 73 1.65 15.96 -5.87
CA ASP A 73 0.86 15.74 -7.10
C ASP A 73 0.65 14.26 -7.42
N LYS A 74 1.53 13.36 -6.95
CA LYS A 74 1.35 11.90 -7.16
C LYS A 74 0.08 11.36 -6.49
N LEU A 75 -0.49 12.07 -5.52
CA LEU A 75 -1.81 11.70 -4.98
C LEU A 75 -2.89 11.74 -6.08
N GLU A 76 -2.80 12.70 -6.99
CA GLU A 76 -3.75 12.86 -8.10
C GLU A 76 -3.59 11.74 -9.14
N ASP A 77 -2.37 11.21 -9.28
CA ASP A 77 -2.08 10.03 -10.11
C ASP A 77 -2.54 8.69 -9.47
N GLY A 78 -3.11 8.75 -8.27
CA GLY A 78 -3.61 7.60 -7.51
C GLY A 78 -2.56 6.91 -6.63
N TYR A 79 -1.41 7.54 -6.38
CA TYR A 79 -0.43 6.99 -5.44
C TYR A 79 -0.87 7.21 -3.99
N ARG A 80 -0.59 6.22 -3.15
CA ARG A 80 -0.80 6.24 -1.70
C ARG A 80 0.44 5.71 -0.99
N LEU A 81 0.64 6.12 0.26
CA LEU A 81 1.67 5.53 1.10
C LEU A 81 1.09 4.29 1.79
N VAL A 82 1.51 3.09 1.40
CA VAL A 82 0.95 1.85 1.96
C VAL A 82 1.09 1.76 3.48
N CYS A 83 2.15 2.35 4.07
CA CYS A 83 2.29 2.40 5.53
C CYS A 83 1.23 3.25 6.24
N GLN A 84 0.47 4.07 5.52
CA GLN A 84 -0.58 4.93 6.06
C GLN A 84 -2.00 4.36 5.83
N LEU A 85 -2.12 3.20 5.18
CA LEU A 85 -3.40 2.56 4.89
C LEU A 85 -3.73 1.47 5.90
N TRP A 86 -5.03 1.29 6.15
CA TRP A 86 -5.61 0.16 6.85
C TRP A 86 -6.60 -0.53 5.92
N ILE A 87 -6.33 -1.80 5.59
CA ILE A 87 -7.07 -2.55 4.59
C ILE A 87 -8.25 -3.24 5.25
N THR A 88 -9.47 -2.83 4.89
CA THR A 88 -10.73 -3.44 5.34
C THR A 88 -11.43 -4.21 4.23
N GLU A 89 -11.27 -3.77 2.99
CA GLU A 89 -11.88 -4.33 1.78
C GLU A 89 -10.79 -4.68 0.74
N ASP A 90 -11.20 -5.35 -0.34
CA ASP A 90 -10.31 -5.78 -1.42
C ASP A 90 -9.55 -4.59 -2.01
N ILE A 91 -8.28 -4.81 -2.35
CA ILE A 91 -7.41 -3.77 -2.90
C ILE A 91 -6.42 -4.33 -3.92
N GLU A 92 -6.22 -3.58 -4.99
CA GLU A 92 -5.22 -3.85 -6.01
C GLU A 92 -4.27 -2.66 -6.14
N LEU A 93 -2.98 -2.92 -6.03
CA LEU A 93 -1.95 -1.89 -6.03
C LEU A 93 -0.72 -2.29 -6.85
N ALA A 94 -0.07 -1.30 -7.45
CA ALA A 94 1.21 -1.45 -8.14
C ALA A 94 2.30 -0.67 -7.39
N GLN A 95 3.42 -1.34 -7.13
CA GLN A 95 4.64 -0.66 -6.71
C GLN A 95 5.57 -0.53 -7.91
N ASP A 96 5.49 0.62 -8.56
CA ASP A 96 6.44 1.00 -9.61
C ASP A 96 7.85 1.04 -9.01
N ALA A 97 8.80 0.45 -9.73
CA ALA A 97 10.13 0.04 -9.25
C ALA A 97 10.90 1.09 -8.45
#